data_AF-A0A0P1MK00-F1
#
_entry.id   AF-A0A0P1MK00-F1
#
_cell.length_a   1.000
_cell.length_b   1.000
_cell.length_c   1.000
_cell.angle_alpha   90.00
_cell.angle_beta   90.00
_cell.angle_gamma   90.00
#
_symmetry.space_group_name_H-M   'P 1'
#
loop_
_entity.id
_entity.type
_entity.pdbx_description
1 polymer ?
#
loop_
_entity_poly.entity_id
_entity_poly.type
_entity_poly.pdbx_seq_one_letter_code
_entity_poly.pdbx_strand_id
1 'polypeptide(L)'
;MTLRADIPEIREHLGTMDPWYRGDRPWQRGFITTGAWREDEENVVNPYSIWLPTGAIPLPTVDHFWDADRGDASENWLRVLIQNQHRKTIGPYMNAYKKIIAYAYPNRSWILKYAPGTSNIYQYDFRRPDGSIVTFTFSIAIGFEYNSLVELYKTGRAWVVGYYDVTGRWINADIRPDILPCEVILTKAYRDKFVWEILGRMCHLLGDISVPAYAHVDEHASRKFLVFKLVLDLT
;
A
#
# COMPACT_ATOMS: atom_id res chain seq x y z
N MET A 1 -25.01 6.06 8.85
CA MET A 1 -24.21 4.81 8.86
C MET A 1 -24.11 4.33 10.29
N THR A 2 -24.77 3.23 10.63
CA THR A 2 -24.58 2.58 11.94
C THR A 2 -23.59 1.45 11.75
N LEU A 3 -22.44 1.50 12.45
CA LEU A 3 -21.31 0.55 12.35
C LEU A 3 -21.67 -0.95 12.55
N ARG A 4 -22.93 -1.29 12.78
CA ARG A 4 -23.44 -2.65 12.96
C ARG A 4 -24.46 -3.11 11.91
N ALA A 5 -24.99 -2.20 11.09
CA ALA A 5 -25.99 -2.56 10.08
C ALA A 5 -25.34 -2.90 8.74
N ASP A 6 -24.38 -2.09 8.31
CA ASP A 6 -23.83 -2.18 6.95
C ASP A 6 -22.56 -3.06 6.86
N ILE A 7 -21.74 -3.07 7.93
CA ILE A 7 -20.48 -3.83 8.01
C ILE A 7 -20.29 -4.37 9.45
N PRO A 8 -21.01 -5.45 9.83
CA PRO A 8 -21.08 -5.92 11.21
C PRO A 8 -19.73 -6.27 11.85
N GLU A 9 -18.81 -6.81 11.05
CA GLU A 9 -17.49 -7.26 11.52
C GLU A 9 -16.45 -6.14 11.67
N ILE A 10 -16.75 -4.90 11.29
CA ILE A 10 -15.77 -3.80 11.32
C ILE A 10 -15.14 -3.61 12.71
N ARG A 11 -15.92 -3.86 13.77
CA ARG A 11 -15.45 -3.74 15.16
C ARG A 11 -14.33 -4.73 15.48
N GLU A 12 -14.35 -5.91 14.88
CA GLU A 12 -13.32 -6.95 15.06
C GLU A 12 -12.00 -6.56 14.37
N HIS A 13 -12.06 -5.58 13.46
CA HIS A 13 -10.95 -5.16 12.61
C HIS A 13 -10.52 -3.71 12.83
N LEU A 14 -11.01 -3.02 13.87
CA LEU A 14 -10.54 -1.66 14.20
C LEU A 14 -9.05 -1.68 14.61
N GLY A 15 -8.70 -2.59 15.52
CA GLY A 15 -7.40 -2.61 16.18
C GLY A 15 -7.28 -1.55 17.29
N THR A 16 -6.07 -1.39 17.84
CA THR A 16 -5.77 -0.39 18.87
C THR A 16 -4.46 0.34 18.56
N MET A 17 -4.02 1.23 19.47
CA MET A 17 -2.74 1.94 19.40
C MET A 17 -1.55 1.13 19.94
N ASP A 18 -1.77 -0.10 20.42
CA ASP A 18 -0.70 -0.96 20.89
C ASP A 18 0.30 -1.26 19.74
N PRO A 19 1.63 -1.21 19.99
CA PRO A 19 2.64 -1.42 18.95
C PRO A 19 2.49 -2.72 18.17
N TRP A 20 1.91 -3.78 18.76
CA TRP A 20 1.63 -5.03 18.08
C TRP A 20 0.76 -4.84 16.82
N TYR A 21 -0.19 -3.90 16.87
CA TYR A 21 -1.08 -3.58 15.75
C TYR A 21 -0.35 -2.89 14.60
N ARG A 22 0.89 -2.41 14.75
CA ARG A 22 1.67 -1.89 13.61
C ARG A 22 2.07 -3.01 12.64
N GLY A 23 2.16 -4.25 13.13
CA GLY A 23 2.76 -5.37 12.41
C GLY A 23 4.25 -5.17 12.14
N ASP A 24 4.87 -6.15 11.48
CA ASP A 24 6.26 -6.11 11.02
C ASP A 24 6.36 -5.87 9.50
N ARG A 25 5.28 -6.18 8.78
CA ARG A 25 5.19 -6.18 7.32
C ARG A 25 3.78 -5.78 6.86
N PRO A 26 3.59 -5.38 5.60
CA PRO A 26 2.26 -5.10 5.09
C PRO A 26 1.41 -6.37 5.05
N TRP A 27 0.10 -6.19 5.22
CA TRP A 27 -0.93 -7.20 5.01
C TRP A 27 -0.86 -8.37 6.00
N GLN A 28 -0.31 -8.14 7.18
CA GLN A 28 -0.05 -9.17 8.18
C GLN A 28 -1.21 -9.33 9.16
N ARG A 29 -1.78 -8.21 9.60
CA ARG A 29 -2.61 -8.15 10.81
C ARG A 29 -4.10 -8.07 10.47
N GLY A 30 -4.47 -7.32 9.43
CA GLY A 30 -5.87 -7.15 9.05
C GLY A 30 -6.66 -6.24 9.98
N PHE A 31 -6.04 -5.16 10.45
CA PHE A 31 -6.75 -4.10 11.18
C PHE A 31 -6.64 -2.75 10.46
N ILE A 32 -7.65 -1.92 10.66
CA ILE A 32 -7.72 -0.55 10.16
C ILE A 32 -6.58 0.28 10.76
N THR A 33 -6.31 0.18 12.07
CA THR A 33 -5.16 0.89 12.67
C THR A 33 -3.81 0.41 12.13
N THR A 34 -3.68 -0.87 11.78
CA THR A 34 -2.47 -1.39 11.11
C THR A 34 -2.27 -0.71 9.77
N GLY A 35 -3.31 -0.69 8.93
CA GLY A 35 -3.29 -0.05 7.63
C GLY A 35 -2.96 1.44 7.73
N ALA A 36 -3.60 2.14 8.65
CA ALA A 36 -3.38 3.56 8.86
C ALA A 36 -1.94 3.88 9.28
N TRP A 37 -1.32 3.07 10.14
CA TRP A 37 0.09 3.22 10.49
C TRP A 37 1.00 2.93 9.30
N ARG A 38 0.72 1.84 8.56
CA ARG A 38 1.55 1.38 7.44
C ARG A 38 1.50 2.31 6.23
N GLU A 39 0.44 3.09 6.06
CA GLU A 39 0.35 4.10 5.00
C GLU A 39 1.49 5.09 5.04
N ASP A 40 1.87 5.43 6.25
CA ASP A 40 2.85 6.45 6.58
C ASP A 40 4.30 5.91 6.48
N GLU A 41 4.46 4.59 6.34
CA GLU A 41 5.74 3.87 6.27
C GLU A 41 6.01 3.30 4.87
N GLU A 42 4.96 3.05 4.09
CA GLU A 42 5.03 2.28 2.85
C GLU A 42 4.14 2.90 1.78
N ASN A 43 4.73 3.19 0.62
CA ASN A 43 3.98 3.60 -0.56
C ASN A 43 3.81 2.43 -1.54
N VAL A 44 2.70 1.72 -1.42
CA VAL A 44 2.44 0.48 -2.17
C VAL A 44 1.77 0.69 -3.53
N VAL A 45 1.11 1.84 -3.73
CA VAL A 45 0.44 2.18 -5.00
C VAL A 45 1.43 2.78 -5.99
N ASN A 46 2.27 3.71 -5.53
CA ASN A 46 3.27 4.34 -6.38
C ASN A 46 4.56 4.61 -5.57
N PRO A 47 5.48 3.64 -5.47
CA PRO A 47 6.65 3.73 -4.61
C PRO A 47 7.62 4.81 -5.11
N TYR A 48 7.41 6.05 -4.68
CA TYR A 48 8.28 7.17 -5.00
C TYR A 48 9.60 7.10 -4.22
N SER A 49 10.68 7.42 -4.93
CA SER A 49 11.99 7.59 -4.32
C SER A 49 12.77 8.68 -5.03
N ILE A 50 13.75 9.24 -4.34
CA ILE A 50 14.78 10.11 -4.93
C ILE A 50 16.13 9.43 -4.85
N TRP A 51 16.89 9.50 -5.93
CA TRP A 51 18.25 8.99 -5.98
C TRP A 51 19.24 10.06 -5.55
N LEU A 52 19.97 9.77 -4.47
CA LEU A 52 21.13 10.54 -4.04
C LEU A 52 22.41 9.71 -4.24
N PRO A 53 23.61 10.32 -4.17
CA PRO A 53 24.87 9.56 -4.20
C PRO A 53 24.97 8.46 -3.14
N THR A 54 24.21 8.58 -2.04
CA THR A 54 24.14 7.60 -0.93
C THR A 54 23.10 6.50 -1.15
N GLY A 55 22.35 6.53 -2.25
CA GLY A 55 21.30 5.55 -2.58
C GLY A 55 19.91 6.17 -2.77
N ALA A 56 18.91 5.32 -3.01
CA ALA A 56 17.51 5.71 -3.12
C ALA A 56 16.91 5.98 -1.73
N ILE A 57 16.24 7.12 -1.56
CA ILE A 57 15.47 7.46 -0.37
C ILE A 57 13.98 7.35 -0.70
N PRO A 58 13.21 6.51 0.01
CA PRO A 58 11.77 6.40 -0.19
C PRO A 58 11.05 7.67 0.28
N LEU A 59 9.98 8.03 -0.43
CA LEU A 59 9.17 9.21 -0.17
C LEU A 59 7.71 8.79 0.09
N PRO A 60 7.40 8.17 1.25
CA PRO A 60 6.06 7.66 1.51
C PRO A 60 5.01 8.77 1.64
N THR A 61 5.39 9.96 2.11
CA THR A 61 4.44 11.03 2.48
C THR A 61 4.09 11.99 1.34
N VAL A 62 4.72 11.90 0.17
CA VAL A 62 4.55 12.92 -0.90
C VAL A 62 3.20 12.90 -1.57
N ASP A 63 2.45 11.82 -1.40
CA ASP A 63 1.10 11.63 -1.92
C ASP A 63 0.02 11.69 -0.82
N HIS A 64 0.34 12.26 0.35
CA HIS A 64 -0.63 12.50 1.45
C HIS A 64 -1.37 13.83 1.33
N PHE A 65 -1.03 14.64 0.33
CA PHE A 65 -1.60 15.98 0.12
C PHE A 65 -2.64 15.96 -0.99
N TRP A 66 -3.65 16.82 -0.89
CA TRP A 66 -4.59 17.10 -1.98
C TRP A 66 -5.27 18.46 -1.79
N ASP A 67 -5.03 19.36 -2.74
CA ASP A 67 -5.71 20.65 -2.83
C ASP A 67 -6.94 20.52 -3.74
N ALA A 68 -8.10 20.44 -3.11
CA ALA A 68 -9.39 20.30 -3.80
C ALA A 68 -9.72 21.52 -4.66
N ASP A 69 -9.21 22.71 -4.32
CA ASP A 69 -9.43 23.94 -5.12
C ASP A 69 -8.68 23.88 -6.46
N ARG A 70 -7.65 23.03 -6.55
CA ARG A 70 -6.92 22.72 -7.80
C ARG A 70 -7.48 21.52 -8.55
N GLY A 71 -8.53 20.90 -8.01
CA GLY A 71 -9.26 19.78 -8.59
C GLY A 71 -8.63 18.40 -8.35
N ASP A 72 -9.45 17.37 -8.53
CA ASP A 72 -9.13 15.95 -8.34
C ASP A 72 -7.91 15.47 -9.15
N ALA A 73 -7.71 16.06 -10.34
CA ALA A 73 -6.65 15.69 -11.26
C ALA A 73 -5.30 16.36 -10.95
N SER A 74 -5.24 17.26 -9.95
CA SER A 74 -4.01 17.94 -9.57
C SER A 74 -2.91 16.96 -9.16
N GLU A 75 -1.66 17.44 -9.22
CA GLU A 75 -0.49 16.70 -8.78
C GLU A 75 0.24 17.50 -7.72
N ASN A 76 0.88 16.78 -6.80
CA ASN A 76 1.65 17.39 -5.73
C ASN A 76 3.04 17.79 -6.24
N TRP A 77 3.38 19.05 -6.02
CA TRP A 77 4.71 19.60 -6.19
C TRP A 77 5.17 20.10 -4.84
N LEU A 78 6.26 19.52 -4.33
CA LEU A 78 6.73 19.78 -2.97
C LEU A 78 8.09 20.44 -3.03
N ARG A 79 8.29 21.45 -2.20
CA ARG A 79 9.57 22.12 -2.07
C ARG A 79 10.31 21.56 -0.87
N VAL A 80 11.41 20.86 -1.15
CA VAL A 80 12.21 20.13 -0.15
C VAL A 80 13.60 20.74 -0.02
N LEU A 81 14.19 20.62 1.16
CA LEU A 81 15.58 21.01 1.41
C LEU A 81 16.49 19.82 1.15
N ILE A 82 17.33 19.86 0.11
CA ILE A 82 18.31 18.79 -0.14
C ILE A 82 19.68 19.25 0.36
N GLN A 83 20.30 18.48 1.26
CA GLN A 83 21.69 18.61 1.69
C GLN A 83 22.13 20.06 2.03
N ASN A 84 21.50 20.66 3.03
CA ASN A 84 21.87 21.95 3.65
C ASN A 84 22.07 23.18 2.74
N GLN A 85 21.90 23.13 1.42
CA GLN A 85 22.20 24.32 0.60
C GLN A 85 21.20 24.72 -0.49
N HIS A 86 20.26 23.88 -0.96
CA HIS A 86 19.25 24.36 -1.93
C HIS A 86 17.86 23.77 -1.72
N ARG A 87 16.84 24.65 -1.68
CA ARG A 87 15.44 24.26 -1.82
C ARG A 87 15.21 23.81 -3.25
N LYS A 88 14.78 22.56 -3.45
CA LYS A 88 14.43 22.00 -4.75
C LYS A 88 12.94 21.67 -4.77
N THR A 89 12.27 21.97 -5.87
CA THR A 89 10.93 21.47 -6.13
C THR A 89 11.03 20.05 -6.68
N ILE A 90 10.35 19.11 -6.05
CA ILE A 90 10.24 17.71 -6.46
C ILE A 90 8.79 17.40 -6.83
N GLY A 91 8.60 16.46 -7.75
CA GLY A 91 7.31 16.13 -8.36
C GLY A 91 7.41 16.03 -9.88
N PRO A 92 6.27 15.82 -10.56
CA PRO A 92 4.94 15.71 -9.97
C PRO A 92 4.71 14.36 -9.26
N TYR A 93 3.90 14.37 -8.21
CA TYR A 93 3.44 13.17 -7.52
C TYR A 93 1.91 13.07 -7.54
N MET A 94 1.41 11.84 -7.48
CA MET A 94 -0.01 11.58 -7.26
C MET A 94 -0.49 12.25 -5.98
N ASN A 95 -1.74 12.74 -5.97
CA ASN A 95 -2.37 13.31 -4.78
C ASN A 95 -3.10 12.24 -3.94
N ALA A 96 -3.45 12.58 -2.69
CA ALA A 96 -4.09 11.67 -1.75
C ALA A 96 -5.44 11.15 -2.27
N TYR A 97 -6.22 11.99 -2.94
CA TYR A 97 -7.50 11.57 -3.53
C TYR A 97 -7.32 10.48 -4.58
N LYS A 98 -6.41 10.67 -5.54
CA LYS A 98 -6.08 9.66 -6.56
C LYS A 98 -5.56 8.36 -5.91
N LYS A 99 -4.78 8.46 -4.83
CA LYS A 99 -4.31 7.29 -4.09
C LYS A 99 -5.46 6.54 -3.40
N ILE A 100 -6.39 7.25 -2.76
CA ILE A 100 -7.63 6.68 -2.20
C ILE A 100 -8.44 5.97 -3.29
N ILE A 101 -8.58 6.58 -4.48
CA ILE A 101 -9.27 5.96 -5.62
C ILE A 101 -8.52 4.72 -6.11
N ALA A 102 -7.18 4.75 -6.16
CA ALA A 102 -6.37 3.58 -6.53
C ALA A 102 -6.49 2.43 -5.51
N TYR A 103 -6.73 2.72 -4.22
CA TYR A 103 -7.09 1.71 -3.23
C TYR A 103 -8.52 1.17 -3.41
N ALA A 104 -9.49 2.05 -3.64
CA ALA A 104 -10.90 1.68 -3.71
C ALA A 104 -11.26 0.96 -5.02
N TYR A 105 -10.73 1.45 -6.14
CA TYR A 105 -11.05 1.03 -7.51
C TYR A 105 -9.78 0.90 -8.35
N PRO A 106 -8.80 0.07 -7.95
CA PRO A 106 -7.56 -0.08 -8.71
C PRO A 106 -7.79 -0.52 -10.14
N ASN A 107 -8.86 -1.26 -10.45
CA ASN A 107 -9.03 -1.92 -11.75
C ASN A 107 -7.74 -2.64 -12.18
N ARG A 108 -7.10 -3.33 -11.23
CA ARG A 108 -5.85 -4.05 -11.42
C ARG A 108 -4.63 -3.19 -11.81
N SER A 109 -4.58 -1.93 -11.36
CA SER A 109 -3.48 -0.99 -11.68
C SER A 109 -2.23 -1.06 -10.80
N TRP A 110 -2.27 -1.78 -9.67
CA TRP A 110 -1.12 -1.97 -8.79
C TRP A 110 -1.12 -3.36 -8.15
N ILE A 111 0.06 -3.81 -7.72
CA ILE A 111 0.28 -5.17 -7.21
C ILE A 111 0.39 -5.14 -5.68
N LEU A 112 -0.55 -5.79 -5.01
CA LEU A 112 -0.48 -6.09 -3.58
C LEU A 112 0.50 -7.24 -3.35
N LYS A 113 1.72 -6.92 -2.93
CA LYS A 113 2.74 -7.92 -2.57
C LYS A 113 2.57 -8.38 -1.12
N TYR A 114 2.18 -9.64 -0.93
CA TYR A 114 2.06 -10.29 0.36
C TYR A 114 3.28 -11.15 0.68
N ALA A 115 3.94 -10.86 1.81
CA ALA A 115 5.11 -11.57 2.30
C ALA A 115 4.75 -12.32 3.61
N PRO A 116 4.52 -13.64 3.58
CA PRO A 116 3.94 -14.34 4.73
C PRO A 116 4.82 -14.51 5.97
N GLY A 117 6.15 -14.58 5.83
CA GLY A 117 7.02 -14.91 6.96
C GLY A 117 8.50 -14.60 6.74
N THR A 118 9.34 -15.22 7.56
CA THR A 118 10.80 -15.28 7.41
C THR A 118 11.27 -16.60 6.82
N SER A 119 10.37 -17.53 6.50
CA SER A 119 10.70 -18.75 5.78
C SER A 119 11.19 -18.45 4.37
N ASN A 120 12.03 -19.35 3.85
CA ASN A 120 12.62 -19.19 2.52
C ASN A 120 11.68 -19.61 1.38
N ILE A 121 10.76 -20.54 1.63
CA ILE A 121 9.83 -21.09 0.64
C ILE A 121 8.45 -21.26 1.27
N TYR A 122 7.42 -20.87 0.53
CA TYR A 122 6.01 -21.00 0.89
C TYR A 122 5.27 -21.75 -0.21
N GLN A 123 4.27 -22.52 0.19
CA GLN A 123 3.37 -23.20 -0.73
C GLN A 123 1.94 -22.94 -0.28
N TYR A 124 1.15 -22.29 -1.12
CA TYR A 124 -0.24 -21.97 -0.83
C TYR A 124 -1.18 -22.46 -1.93
N ASP A 125 -2.29 -23.01 -1.47
CA ASP A 125 -3.41 -23.44 -2.29
C ASP A 125 -4.46 -22.36 -2.35
N PHE A 126 -4.88 -22.03 -3.56
CA PHE A 126 -5.96 -21.09 -3.82
C PHE A 126 -7.06 -21.78 -4.60
N ARG A 127 -8.30 -21.49 -4.23
CA ARG A 127 -9.47 -21.95 -4.99
C ARG A 127 -9.67 -21.03 -6.20
N ARG A 128 -9.94 -21.60 -7.36
CA ARG A 128 -10.36 -20.89 -8.57
C ARG A 128 -11.89 -20.73 -8.61
N PRO A 129 -12.42 -19.81 -9.44
CA PRO A 129 -13.88 -19.63 -9.58
C PRO A 129 -14.63 -20.90 -10.00
N ASP A 130 -14.00 -21.77 -10.78
CA ASP A 130 -14.55 -23.06 -11.21
C ASP A 130 -14.55 -24.14 -10.10
N GLY A 131 -14.01 -23.82 -8.92
CA GLY A 131 -13.90 -24.74 -7.78
C GLY A 131 -12.61 -25.56 -7.73
N SER A 132 -11.79 -25.55 -8.78
CA SER A 132 -10.49 -26.22 -8.79
C SER A 132 -9.49 -25.53 -7.86
N ILE A 133 -8.43 -26.25 -7.47
CA ILE A 133 -7.36 -25.72 -6.63
C ILE A 133 -6.12 -25.50 -7.49
N VAL A 134 -5.48 -24.36 -7.31
CA VAL A 134 -4.15 -24.05 -7.86
C VAL A 134 -3.18 -23.83 -6.71
N THR A 135 -2.01 -24.44 -6.81
CA THR A 135 -0.93 -24.31 -5.83
C THR A 135 0.15 -23.40 -6.37
N PHE A 136 0.57 -22.41 -5.57
CA PHE A 136 1.73 -21.57 -5.86
C PHE A 136 2.83 -21.86 -4.84
N THR A 137 4.03 -22.13 -5.36
CA THR A 137 5.26 -22.22 -4.57
C THR A 137 6.13 -21.00 -4.86
N PHE A 138 6.47 -20.25 -3.82
CA PHE A 138 7.18 -18.98 -3.95
C PHE A 138 8.14 -18.73 -2.77
N SER A 139 9.14 -17.89 -2.98
CA SER A 139 9.94 -17.27 -1.92
C SER A 139 9.48 -15.84 -1.69
N ILE A 140 9.91 -15.19 -0.60
CA ILE A 140 9.75 -13.74 -0.33
C ILE A 140 8.29 -13.23 -0.31
N ALA A 141 7.64 -13.10 -1.48
CA ALA A 141 6.28 -12.59 -1.63
C ALA A 141 5.54 -13.14 -2.86
N ILE A 142 4.21 -13.12 -2.77
CA ILE A 142 3.25 -13.35 -3.86
C ILE A 142 2.45 -12.07 -4.11
N GLY A 143 2.16 -11.76 -5.37
CA GLY A 143 1.47 -10.54 -5.81
C GLY A 143 0.03 -10.80 -6.22
N PHE A 144 -0.86 -9.93 -5.73
CA PHE A 144 -2.27 -9.94 -6.07
C PHE A 144 -2.72 -8.63 -6.71
N GLU A 145 -3.67 -8.72 -7.62
CA GLU A 145 -4.48 -7.60 -8.13
C GLU A 145 -5.95 -7.84 -7.81
N TYR A 146 -6.74 -6.76 -7.76
CA TYR A 146 -8.19 -6.80 -7.59
C TYR A 146 -8.83 -5.66 -8.39
N ASN A 147 -10.15 -5.71 -8.65
CA ASN A 147 -10.82 -4.63 -9.39
C ASN A 147 -11.28 -3.49 -8.47
N SER A 148 -12.00 -3.85 -7.40
CA SER A 148 -12.46 -2.90 -6.37
C SER A 148 -12.39 -3.50 -4.98
N LEU A 149 -12.17 -2.66 -3.97
CA LEU A 149 -12.09 -3.08 -2.58
C LEU A 149 -13.42 -3.72 -2.10
N VAL A 150 -14.54 -3.21 -2.62
CA VAL A 150 -15.88 -3.74 -2.32
C VAL A 150 -16.06 -5.15 -2.91
N GLU A 151 -15.64 -5.38 -4.15
CA GLU A 151 -15.70 -6.71 -4.76
C GLU A 151 -14.79 -7.69 -4.00
N LEU A 152 -13.56 -7.27 -3.67
CA LEU A 152 -12.63 -8.07 -2.90
C LEU A 152 -13.22 -8.47 -1.54
N TYR A 153 -13.83 -7.52 -0.83
CA TYR A 153 -14.49 -7.76 0.46
C TYR A 153 -15.67 -8.73 0.34
N LYS A 154 -16.55 -8.54 -0.64
CA LYS A 154 -17.76 -9.36 -0.79
C LYS A 154 -17.47 -10.77 -1.30
N THR A 155 -16.49 -10.92 -2.20
CA THR A 155 -16.31 -12.16 -2.97
C THR A 155 -14.99 -12.87 -2.70
N GLY A 156 -13.98 -12.16 -2.18
CA GLY A 156 -12.61 -12.67 -2.12
C GLY A 156 -11.92 -12.77 -3.48
N ARG A 157 -12.56 -12.35 -4.58
CA ARG A 157 -12.00 -12.47 -5.93
C ARG A 157 -10.78 -11.58 -6.11
N ALA A 158 -9.69 -12.17 -6.58
CA ALA A 158 -8.43 -11.52 -6.87
C ALA A 158 -7.69 -12.27 -8.00
N TRP A 159 -6.59 -11.70 -8.47
CA TRP A 159 -5.70 -12.34 -9.45
C TRP A 159 -4.31 -12.46 -8.87
N VAL A 160 -3.76 -13.67 -8.85
CA VAL A 160 -2.32 -13.85 -8.68
C VAL A 160 -1.67 -13.39 -9.97
N VAL A 161 -0.79 -12.40 -9.90
CA VAL A 161 -0.14 -11.79 -11.08
C VAL A 161 1.37 -11.95 -11.12
N GLY A 162 1.94 -12.37 -10.00
CA GLY A 162 3.33 -12.75 -9.93
C GLY A 162 3.73 -13.24 -8.55
N TYR A 163 4.94 -13.77 -8.47
CA TYR A 163 5.53 -14.26 -7.23
C TYR A 163 7.05 -14.32 -7.38
N TYR A 164 7.80 -14.28 -6.28
CA TYR A 164 9.23 -14.58 -6.36
C TYR A 164 9.43 -16.10 -6.38
N ASP A 165 10.17 -16.63 -7.35
CA ASP A 165 10.54 -18.05 -7.35
C ASP A 165 11.58 -18.39 -6.26
N VAL A 166 11.96 -19.66 -6.13
CA VAL A 166 12.94 -20.10 -5.12
C VAL A 166 14.34 -19.50 -5.27
N THR A 167 14.63 -18.87 -6.42
CA THR A 167 15.89 -18.14 -6.67
C THR A 167 15.80 -16.66 -6.33
N GLY A 168 14.62 -16.18 -5.93
CA GLY A 168 14.37 -14.78 -5.66
C GLY A 168 14.09 -13.95 -6.92
N ARG A 169 13.81 -14.58 -8.06
CA ARG A 169 13.41 -13.88 -9.29
C ARG A 169 11.90 -13.65 -9.29
N TRP A 170 11.47 -12.43 -9.59
CA TRP A 170 10.05 -12.13 -9.81
C TRP A 170 9.57 -12.78 -11.11
N ILE A 171 8.59 -13.66 -10.99
CA ILE A 171 7.88 -14.33 -12.09
C ILE A 171 6.54 -13.63 -12.28
N ASN A 172 6.21 -13.27 -13.51
CA ASN A 172 4.97 -12.59 -13.90
C ASN A 172 4.40 -13.20 -15.21
N ALA A 173 3.33 -12.62 -15.74
CA ALA A 173 2.67 -13.08 -16.97
C ALA A 173 3.57 -13.01 -18.22
N ASP A 174 4.57 -12.12 -18.28
CA ASP A 174 5.51 -12.06 -19.41
C ASP A 174 6.41 -13.30 -19.45
N ILE A 175 6.75 -13.84 -18.27
CA ILE A 175 7.65 -15.00 -18.13
C ILE A 175 6.84 -16.31 -18.15
N ARG A 176 5.66 -16.32 -17.53
CA ARG A 176 4.81 -17.51 -17.37
C ARG A 176 3.35 -17.21 -17.74
N PRO A 177 3.06 -16.93 -19.02
CA PRO A 177 1.70 -16.61 -19.49
C PRO A 177 0.75 -17.82 -19.41
N ASP A 178 1.29 -19.03 -19.28
CA ASP A 178 0.54 -20.28 -19.12
C ASP A 178 -0.14 -20.43 -17.75
N ILE A 179 0.34 -19.70 -16.74
CA ILE A 179 -0.19 -19.75 -15.36
C ILE A 179 -0.61 -18.38 -14.81
N LEU A 180 -0.17 -17.27 -15.39
CA LEU A 180 -0.44 -15.92 -14.88
C LEU A 180 -1.02 -14.99 -15.97
N PRO A 181 -1.92 -14.06 -15.60
CA PRO A 181 -2.54 -13.91 -14.29
C PRO A 181 -3.54 -15.05 -14.01
N CYS A 182 -3.60 -15.53 -12.76
CA CYS A 182 -4.52 -16.58 -12.33
C CYS A 182 -5.61 -16.01 -11.44
N GLU A 183 -6.88 -16.12 -11.85
CA GLU A 183 -8.01 -15.73 -11.02
C GLU A 183 -8.17 -16.72 -9.84
N VAL A 184 -8.30 -16.16 -8.64
CA VAL A 184 -8.42 -16.92 -7.38
C VAL A 184 -9.48 -16.30 -6.47
N ILE A 185 -10.02 -17.12 -5.58
CA ILE A 185 -10.91 -16.71 -4.49
C ILE A 185 -10.12 -16.84 -3.18
N LEU A 186 -9.79 -15.69 -2.59
CA LEU A 186 -9.13 -15.62 -1.29
C LEU A 186 -10.06 -16.11 -0.18
N THR A 187 -9.49 -16.88 0.74
CA THR A 187 -10.21 -17.24 1.97
C THR A 187 -10.47 -15.99 2.81
N LYS A 188 -11.46 -16.07 3.72
CA LYS A 188 -11.76 -14.98 4.67
C LYS A 188 -10.50 -14.48 5.39
N ALA A 189 -9.61 -15.39 5.80
CA ALA A 189 -8.38 -15.04 6.50
C ALA A 189 -7.41 -14.18 5.68
N TYR A 190 -7.24 -14.44 4.38
CA TYR A 190 -6.41 -13.60 3.51
C TYR A 190 -7.11 -12.31 3.11
N ARG A 191 -8.37 -12.44 2.69
CA ARG A 191 -9.21 -11.32 2.27
C ARG A 191 -9.27 -10.24 3.36
N ASP A 192 -9.56 -10.62 4.59
CA ASP A 192 -9.72 -9.68 5.70
C ASP A 192 -8.39 -8.94 5.98
N LYS A 193 -7.24 -9.63 5.93
CA LYS A 193 -5.93 -8.98 6.06
C LYS A 193 -5.76 -7.83 5.08
N PHE A 194 -6.15 -8.06 3.82
CA PHE A 194 -5.95 -7.08 2.75
C PHE A 194 -6.98 -5.97 2.87
N VAL A 195 -8.26 -6.32 2.96
CA VAL A 195 -9.37 -5.36 2.95
C VAL A 195 -9.25 -4.34 4.08
N TRP A 196 -9.01 -4.80 5.31
CA TRP A 196 -9.03 -3.90 6.46
C TRP A 196 -7.80 -3.01 6.55
N GLU A 197 -6.64 -3.51 6.13
CA GLU A 197 -5.44 -2.68 6.04
C GLU A 197 -5.54 -1.66 4.90
N ILE A 198 -6.09 -2.03 3.73
CA ILE A 198 -6.35 -1.07 2.64
C ILE A 198 -7.34 0.00 3.11
N LEU A 199 -8.42 -0.39 3.79
CA LEU A 199 -9.37 0.57 4.36
C LEU A 199 -8.70 1.50 5.38
N GLY A 200 -7.83 0.97 6.23
CA GLY A 200 -7.01 1.75 7.16
C GLY A 200 -6.14 2.81 6.48
N ARG A 201 -5.48 2.43 5.39
CA ARG A 201 -4.68 3.36 4.56
C ARG A 201 -5.54 4.47 3.96
N MET A 202 -6.73 4.14 3.45
CA MET A 202 -7.68 5.13 2.97
C MET A 202 -8.15 6.07 4.09
N CYS A 203 -8.48 5.55 5.28
CA CYS A 203 -8.86 6.36 6.44
C CYS A 203 -7.76 7.31 6.89
N HIS A 204 -6.50 6.86 6.84
CA HIS A 204 -5.34 7.71 7.14
C HIS A 204 -5.27 8.91 6.19
N LEU A 205 -5.30 8.66 4.87
CA LEU A 205 -5.27 9.73 3.87
C LEU A 205 -6.46 10.69 4.00
N LEU A 206 -7.66 10.17 4.30
CA LEU A 206 -8.84 10.99 4.60
C LEU A 206 -8.63 11.88 5.84
N GLY A 207 -7.93 11.37 6.85
CA GLY A 207 -7.54 12.14 8.03
C GLY A 207 -6.55 13.24 7.68
N ASP A 208 -5.53 12.93 6.88
CA ASP A 208 -4.52 13.91 6.45
C ASP A 208 -5.17 15.06 5.68
N ILE A 209 -5.98 14.80 4.66
CA ILE A 209 -6.64 15.85 3.88
C ILE A 209 -7.70 16.65 4.65
N SER A 210 -8.03 16.27 5.89
CA SER A 210 -8.85 17.08 6.79
C SER A 210 -8.07 18.19 7.51
N VAL A 211 -6.72 18.13 7.46
CA VAL A 211 -5.82 19.11 8.06
C VAL A 211 -5.48 20.19 7.02
N PRO A 212 -5.67 21.48 7.32
CA PRO A 212 -5.44 22.57 6.36
C PRO A 212 -4.06 22.53 5.69
N ALA A 213 -3.00 22.19 6.42
CA ALA A 213 -1.65 22.12 5.86
C ALA A 213 -1.49 21.03 4.79
N TYR A 214 -2.23 19.92 4.89
CA TYR A 214 -2.24 18.87 3.88
C TYR A 214 -3.18 19.20 2.71
N ALA A 215 -4.29 19.88 3.01
CA ALA A 215 -5.26 20.35 2.03
C ALA A 215 -4.74 21.50 1.16
N HIS A 216 -3.80 22.32 1.64
CA HIS A 216 -3.20 23.41 0.86
C HIS A 216 -1.79 23.09 0.33
N VAL A 217 -1.31 21.87 0.52
CA VAL A 217 0.05 21.45 0.14
C VAL A 217 1.11 22.35 0.80
N ASP A 218 0.84 22.76 2.04
CA ASP A 218 1.74 23.64 2.78
C ASP A 218 3.00 22.88 3.21
N GLU A 219 4.15 23.53 3.05
CA GLU A 219 5.39 23.10 3.68
C GLU A 219 5.18 23.11 5.20
N HIS A 220 5.03 21.94 5.80
CA HIS A 220 4.93 21.83 7.25
C HIS A 220 5.85 20.73 7.79
N ALA A 221 6.41 21.01 8.95
CA ALA A 221 7.45 20.20 9.58
C ALA A 221 6.85 18.93 10.19
N SER A 222 6.46 17.97 9.36
CA SER A 222 6.43 16.60 9.84
C SER A 222 7.89 16.14 9.95
N ARG A 223 8.25 15.47 11.05
CA ARG A 223 9.55 14.81 11.21
C ARG A 223 9.89 13.86 10.04
N LYS A 224 8.90 13.49 9.20
CA LYS A 224 9.05 12.66 8.01
C LYS A 224 9.55 13.42 6.76
N PHE A 225 9.35 14.73 6.65
CA PHE A 225 10.12 15.57 5.71
C PHE A 225 11.51 15.94 6.26
N LEU A 226 11.75 15.66 7.53
CA LEU A 226 12.97 15.97 8.27
C LEU A 226 13.96 14.79 8.26
N VAL A 227 13.97 13.95 7.22
CA VAL A 227 15.11 13.07 6.91
C VAL A 227 16.10 13.82 6.04
N PHE A 228 16.54 14.99 6.51
CA PHE A 228 17.69 15.71 5.93
C PHE A 228 18.74 16.03 7.00
N LYS A 229 18.70 15.33 8.13
CA LYS A 229 19.64 15.52 9.25
C LYS A 229 20.42 14.25 9.64
N LEU A 230 20.68 13.36 8.68
CA LEU A 230 21.48 12.15 8.93
C LEU A 230 22.34 11.75 7.70
N VAL A 231 23.03 12.72 7.12
CA VAL A 231 24.23 12.47 6.28
C VAL A 231 25.24 13.58 6.54
N LEU A 232 25.63 13.79 7.80
CA LEU A 232 26.79 14.59 8.18
C LEU A 232 27.12 14.16 9.62
N ASP A 233 27.74 12.99 9.77
CA ASP A 233 28.54 12.59 10.95
C ASP A 233 29.39 11.32 10.69
N LEU A 234 29.60 10.93 9.42
CA LEU A 234 30.53 9.87 9.04
C LEU A 234 31.27 10.24 7.75
N THR A 235 32.05 11.33 7.81
CA THR A 235 33.31 11.52 7.07
C THR A 235 34.12 12.58 7.78
#